data_AF-A0A0Q9SKW0-F1
#
_entry.id   AF-A0A0Q9SKW0-F1
#
_cell.length_a   1.000
_cell.length_b   1.000
_cell.length_c   1.000
_cell.angle_alpha   90.00
_cell.angle_beta   90.00
_cell.angle_gamma   90.00
#
_symmetry.space_group_name_H-M   'P 1'
#
loop_
_entity.id
_entity.type
_entity.pdbx_description
1 polymer ?
#
loop_
_entity_poly.entity_id
_entity_poly.type
_entity_poly.pdbx_seq_one_letter_code
_entity_poly.pdbx_strand_id
1 'polypeptide(L)'
;MSDNKKVSFKALAWPLFDAIVADAPMRDLNPWENGEYHPDYATLCLLLGVPLHLEANTRSGVPALALDIWVAYELRRGGLDPDAVWPRAEAPRVVDRDVLRLVRALPKKALGNEIMTKLRSGSGVGGVATASANMLGKNYFKQVDVIMSSWQTGPELMISTKRMDSSFGKNMQNRVEESYGDAKNLSLRHPLASIGFVYSLRSTAYDTARPQYLWLVDLLIKLGREDDAYDACCLVMPEWEGAGPADEGEVDEDEPVISPDDVEVEDVEEEPPVEDVDAVLAALPVVSLRHDLVPDEVSPGRFFKVILEGVLDASPISMHVKARELRRGLKPTS
;
A
#
# COMPACT_ATOMS: atom_id res chain seq x y z
N MET A 1 -35.34 -7.41 -13.97
CA MET A 1 -34.32 -8.45 -13.77
C MET A 1 -33.20 -7.76 -13.02
N SER A 2 -33.10 -7.97 -11.71
CA SER A 2 -32.01 -7.41 -10.92
C SER A 2 -30.76 -8.20 -11.28
N ASP A 3 -29.82 -7.58 -11.98
CA ASP A 3 -28.49 -8.13 -12.17
C ASP A 3 -27.90 -8.41 -10.79
N ASN A 4 -27.70 -9.70 -10.49
CA ASN A 4 -27.07 -10.13 -9.26
C ASN A 4 -25.58 -9.82 -9.40
N LYS A 5 -25.19 -8.56 -9.12
CA LYS A 5 -23.79 -8.10 -9.24
C LYS A 5 -22.94 -8.99 -8.33
N LYS A 6 -22.09 -9.82 -8.94
CA LYS A 6 -21.18 -10.72 -8.23
C LYS A 6 -20.23 -9.83 -7.40
N VAL A 7 -20.14 -10.07 -6.10
CA VAL A 7 -19.27 -9.32 -5.19
C VAL A 7 -17.81 -9.46 -5.67
N SER A 8 -17.06 -8.37 -5.73
CA SER A 8 -15.66 -8.41 -6.18
C SER A 8 -14.74 -9.10 -5.17
N PHE A 9 -13.60 -9.58 -5.64
CA PHE A 9 -12.55 -10.10 -4.76
C PHE A 9 -12.03 -9.05 -3.77
N LYS A 10 -11.95 -7.77 -4.18
CA LYS A 10 -11.56 -6.67 -3.28
C LYS A 10 -12.55 -6.51 -2.13
N ALA A 11 -13.85 -6.51 -2.41
CA ALA A 11 -14.89 -6.42 -1.37
C ALA A 11 -14.84 -7.61 -0.40
N LEU A 12 -14.58 -8.83 -0.89
CA LEU A 12 -14.40 -10.01 -0.04
C LEU A 12 -13.11 -9.98 0.81
N ALA A 13 -12.05 -9.36 0.28
CA ALA A 13 -10.75 -9.33 0.95
C ALA A 13 -10.68 -8.30 2.08
N TRP A 14 -11.37 -7.16 1.96
CA TRP A 14 -11.31 -6.06 2.94
C TRP A 14 -11.65 -6.48 4.37
N PRO A 15 -12.75 -7.20 4.65
CA PRO A 15 -13.05 -7.66 6.01
C PRO A 15 -11.95 -8.55 6.62
N LEU A 16 -11.31 -9.39 5.80
CA LEU A 16 -10.21 -10.25 6.25
C LEU A 16 -8.96 -9.42 6.55
N PHE A 17 -8.63 -8.48 5.67
CA PHE A 17 -7.51 -7.57 5.89
C PHE A 17 -7.70 -6.69 7.13
N ASP A 18 -8.90 -6.18 7.34
CA ASP A 18 -9.25 -5.38 8.52
C ASP A 18 -9.05 -6.17 9.80
N ALA A 19 -9.54 -7.41 9.85
CA ALA A 19 -9.38 -8.27 11.01
C ALA A 19 -7.89 -8.56 11.30
N ILE A 20 -7.11 -8.90 10.26
CA ILE A 20 -5.67 -9.13 10.40
C ILE A 20 -4.95 -7.90 10.97
N VAL A 21 -5.24 -6.71 10.42
CA VAL A 21 -4.61 -5.46 10.89
C VAL A 21 -5.11 -5.05 12.28
N ALA A 22 -6.39 -5.27 12.57
CA ALA A 22 -6.99 -4.91 13.85
C ALA A 22 -6.37 -5.71 15.00
N ASP A 23 -6.17 -7.00 14.78
CA ASP A 23 -5.69 -7.97 15.77
C ASP A 23 -4.17 -8.20 15.72
N ALA A 24 -3.46 -7.49 14.84
CA ALA A 24 -2.02 -7.59 14.71
C ALA A 24 -1.30 -7.30 16.04
N PRO A 25 -0.55 -8.26 16.62
CA PRO A 25 0.04 -8.11 17.95
C PRO A 25 1.03 -6.93 18.07
N MET A 26 1.68 -6.53 16.97
CA MET A 26 2.65 -5.45 16.97
C MET A 26 2.06 -4.07 16.61
N ARG A 27 0.73 -3.98 16.42
CA ARG A 27 0.03 -2.76 15.96
C ARG A 27 0.34 -1.53 16.81
N ASP A 28 0.34 -1.70 18.13
CA ASP A 28 0.56 -0.59 19.08
C ASP A 28 1.98 -0.57 19.65
N LEU A 29 2.86 -1.45 19.17
CA LEU A 29 4.26 -1.51 19.60
C LEU A 29 5.12 -0.58 18.75
N ASN A 30 6.09 0.09 19.38
CA ASN A 30 7.05 0.94 18.69
C ASN A 30 7.90 0.09 17.73
N PRO A 31 7.88 0.33 16.41
CA PRO A 31 8.69 -0.41 15.45
C PRO A 31 10.17 -0.01 15.45
N TRP A 32 10.53 1.08 16.14
CA TRP A 32 11.91 1.56 16.19
C TRP A 32 12.69 0.96 17.36
N GLU A 33 13.85 0.38 17.06
CA GLU A 33 14.81 -0.09 18.06
C GLU A 33 16.23 0.34 17.64
N ASN A 34 16.94 1.05 18.51
CA ASN A 34 18.31 1.53 18.26
C ASN A 34 18.50 2.30 16.93
N GLY A 35 17.45 3.00 16.46
CA GLY A 35 17.48 3.75 15.20
C GLY A 35 17.27 2.89 13.95
N GLU A 36 16.98 1.60 14.11
CA GLU A 36 16.52 0.72 13.04
C GLU A 36 15.01 0.52 13.13
N TYR A 37 14.38 0.30 11.97
CA TYR A 37 12.95 0.03 11.86
C TYR A 37 12.73 -1.47 11.71
N HIS A 38 11.84 -2.03 12.54
CA HIS A 38 11.51 -3.46 12.58
C HIS A 38 10.07 -3.69 12.10
N PRO A 39 9.89 -4.11 10.83
CA PRO A 39 8.57 -4.37 10.26
C PRO A 39 7.88 -5.58 10.89
N ASP A 40 6.55 -5.56 10.91
CA ASP A 40 5.74 -6.70 11.32
C ASP A 40 5.60 -7.67 10.14
N TYR A 41 6.57 -8.57 10.03
CA TYR A 41 6.56 -9.62 9.01
C TYR A 41 5.47 -10.66 9.23
N ALA A 42 5.02 -10.88 10.47
CA ALA A 42 3.98 -11.86 10.76
C ALA A 42 2.63 -11.40 10.19
N THR A 43 2.31 -10.12 10.38
CA THR A 43 1.14 -9.48 9.78
C THR A 43 1.22 -9.52 8.25
N LEU A 44 2.39 -9.24 7.65
CA LEU A 44 2.56 -9.36 6.19
C LEU A 44 2.28 -10.78 5.68
N CYS A 45 2.78 -11.82 6.35
CA CYS A 45 2.53 -13.20 5.96
C CYS A 45 1.03 -13.54 5.94
N LEU A 46 0.28 -13.10 6.95
CA LEU A 46 -1.17 -13.30 7.02
C LEU A 46 -1.90 -12.56 5.88
N LEU A 47 -1.55 -11.29 5.63
CA LEU A 47 -2.11 -10.50 4.54
C LEU A 47 -1.86 -11.16 3.18
N LEU A 48 -0.67 -11.71 2.95
CA LEU A 48 -0.34 -12.42 1.70
C LEU A 48 -1.06 -13.77 1.55
N GLY A 49 -1.56 -14.36 2.64
CA GLY A 49 -2.39 -15.57 2.63
C GLY A 49 -3.81 -15.34 2.12
N VAL A 50 -4.37 -14.14 2.30
CA VAL A 50 -5.73 -13.79 1.85
C VAL A 50 -5.95 -13.98 0.34
N PRO A 51 -5.13 -13.40 -0.58
CA PRO A 51 -5.32 -13.62 -2.01
C PRO A 51 -5.20 -15.09 -2.42
N LEU A 52 -4.40 -15.89 -1.70
CA LEU A 52 -4.28 -17.33 -1.94
C LEU A 52 -5.54 -18.07 -1.50
N HIS A 53 -6.09 -17.72 -0.34
CA HIS A 53 -7.34 -18.28 0.18
C HIS A 53 -8.53 -17.99 -0.74
N LEU A 54 -8.60 -16.76 -1.26
CA LEU A 54 -9.68 -16.33 -2.17
C LEU A 54 -9.47 -16.81 -3.62
N GLU A 55 -8.34 -17.45 -3.93
CA GLU A 55 -7.94 -17.80 -5.31
C GLU A 55 -7.99 -16.58 -6.26
N ALA A 56 -7.68 -15.39 -5.72
CA ALA A 56 -7.80 -14.13 -6.43
C ALA A 56 -6.67 -14.01 -7.46
N ASN A 57 -7.01 -13.94 -8.76
CA ASN A 57 -6.03 -13.79 -9.84
C ASN A 57 -5.33 -12.41 -9.80
N THR A 58 -4.26 -12.24 -10.57
CA THR A 58 -3.48 -10.98 -10.60
C THR A 58 -4.32 -9.78 -11.02
N ARG A 59 -5.27 -9.96 -11.96
CA ARG A 59 -6.19 -8.92 -12.46
C ARG A 59 -7.18 -8.42 -11.42
N SER A 60 -7.41 -9.17 -10.34
CA SER A 60 -8.29 -8.73 -9.25
C SER A 60 -7.74 -7.54 -8.45
N GLY A 61 -6.43 -7.27 -8.55
CA GLY A 61 -5.71 -6.28 -7.74
C GLY A 61 -5.52 -6.67 -6.26
N VAL A 62 -6.19 -7.72 -5.75
CA VAL A 62 -6.08 -8.17 -4.36
C VAL A 62 -4.67 -8.60 -3.96
N PRO A 63 -3.90 -9.31 -4.82
CA PRO A 63 -2.52 -9.67 -4.49
C PRO A 63 -1.60 -8.47 -4.22
N ALA A 64 -1.78 -7.36 -4.93
CA ALA A 64 -1.04 -6.11 -4.72
C ALA A 64 -1.60 -5.34 -3.52
N LEU A 65 -2.92 -5.29 -3.37
CA LEU A 65 -3.61 -4.64 -2.25
C LEU A 65 -3.14 -5.15 -0.87
N ALA A 66 -2.79 -6.44 -0.75
CA ALA A 66 -2.21 -6.98 0.48
C ALA A 66 -0.90 -6.26 0.89
N LEU A 67 -0.08 -5.85 -0.08
CA LEU A 67 1.13 -5.06 0.15
C LEU A 67 0.78 -3.62 0.53
N ASP A 68 -0.16 -3.00 -0.18
CA ASP A 68 -0.59 -1.62 0.09
C ASP A 68 -1.08 -1.48 1.54
N ILE A 69 -1.88 -2.45 1.99
CA ILE A 69 -2.41 -2.50 3.35
C ILE A 69 -1.30 -2.67 4.37
N TRP A 70 -0.34 -3.57 4.11
CA TRP A 70 0.80 -3.75 5.00
C TRP A 70 1.67 -2.49 5.08
N VAL A 71 1.98 -1.86 3.96
CA VAL A 71 2.76 -0.62 3.92
C VAL A 71 2.03 0.50 4.67
N ALA A 72 0.74 0.70 4.41
CA ALA A 72 -0.06 1.69 5.12
C ALA A 72 -0.14 1.39 6.63
N TYR A 73 -0.25 0.11 7.01
CA TYR A 73 -0.19 -0.34 8.40
C TYR A 73 1.14 0.00 9.07
N GLU A 74 2.28 -0.30 8.42
CA GLU A 74 3.61 0.01 8.92
C GLU A 74 3.83 1.53 9.05
N LEU A 75 3.38 2.33 8.10
CA LEU A 75 3.44 3.80 8.22
C LEU A 75 2.68 4.33 9.45
N ARG A 76 1.52 3.73 9.76
CA ARG A 76 0.75 4.05 10.98
C ARG A 76 1.47 3.58 12.25
N ARG A 77 2.10 2.38 12.24
CA ARG A 77 2.98 1.92 13.33
C ARG A 77 4.17 2.85 13.55
N GLY A 78 4.71 3.39 12.46
CA GLY A 78 5.75 4.42 12.46
C GLY A 78 5.31 5.75 13.06
N GLY A 79 4.02 5.92 13.37
CA GLY A 79 3.47 7.09 14.07
C GLY A 79 2.87 8.15 13.15
N LEU A 80 2.73 7.89 11.85
CA LEU A 80 2.01 8.79 10.95
C LEU A 80 0.51 8.78 11.27
N ASP A 81 -0.17 9.88 10.94
CA ASP A 81 -1.59 10.08 11.26
C ASP A 81 -2.45 9.04 10.53
N PRO A 82 -3.24 8.23 11.26
CA PRO A 82 -4.00 7.12 10.67
C PRO A 82 -5.09 7.56 9.69
N ASP A 83 -5.54 8.81 9.75
CA ASP A 83 -6.50 9.36 8.78
C ASP A 83 -5.81 10.07 7.60
N ALA A 84 -4.51 10.34 7.68
CA ALA A 84 -3.75 10.95 6.59
C ALA A 84 -3.08 9.92 5.67
N VAL A 85 -2.78 8.72 6.18
CA VAL A 85 -2.21 7.61 5.39
C VAL A 85 -3.32 6.84 4.70
N TRP A 86 -3.27 6.76 3.37
CA TRP A 86 -4.19 5.98 2.54
C TRP A 86 -3.51 4.74 1.97
N PRO A 87 -4.23 3.61 1.81
CA PRO A 87 -5.60 3.40 2.26
C PRO A 87 -5.71 3.47 3.80
N ARG A 88 -6.83 3.97 4.32
CA ARG A 88 -7.10 4.02 5.77
C ARG A 88 -7.40 2.62 6.34
N ALA A 89 -7.25 2.48 7.66
CA ALA A 89 -7.54 1.24 8.38
C ALA A 89 -9.03 0.88 8.39
N GLU A 90 -9.92 1.83 8.08
CA GLU A 90 -11.36 1.62 8.00
C GLU A 90 -11.93 2.46 6.85
N ALA A 91 -13.04 2.01 6.26
CA ALA A 91 -13.76 2.79 5.26
C ALA A 91 -14.27 4.14 5.83
N PRO A 92 -14.25 5.24 5.04
CA PRO A 92 -13.72 5.37 3.67
C PRO A 92 -12.19 5.28 3.61
N ARG A 93 -11.66 4.49 2.66
CA ARG A 93 -10.22 4.14 2.57
C ARG A 93 -9.37 5.27 1.99
N VAL A 94 -9.89 5.97 0.99
CA VAL A 94 -9.23 7.11 0.35
C VAL A 94 -10.14 8.31 0.51
N VAL A 95 -9.82 9.17 1.46
CA VAL A 95 -10.52 10.44 1.69
C VAL A 95 -9.60 11.40 2.44
N ASP A 96 -9.70 12.68 2.13
CA ASP A 96 -8.92 13.70 2.84
C ASP A 96 -9.24 13.72 4.34
N ARG A 97 -8.19 13.72 5.16
CA ARG A 97 -8.29 13.81 6.62
C ARG A 97 -9.10 15.03 7.07
N ASP A 98 -8.94 16.17 6.40
CA ASP A 98 -9.62 17.41 6.78
C ASP A 98 -11.12 17.34 6.47
N VAL A 99 -11.54 16.55 5.46
CA VAL A 99 -12.94 16.20 5.24
C VAL A 99 -13.47 15.36 6.42
N LEU A 100 -12.72 14.35 6.87
CA LEU A 100 -13.11 13.54 8.03
C LEU A 100 -13.21 14.39 9.31
N ARG A 101 -12.27 15.31 9.53
CA ARG A 101 -12.30 16.24 10.67
C ARG A 101 -13.52 17.14 10.62
N LEU A 102 -13.85 17.70 9.45
CA LEU A 102 -15.06 18.49 9.26
C LEU A 102 -16.31 17.69 9.60
N VAL A 103 -16.46 16.48 9.04
CA VAL A 103 -17.61 15.60 9.28
C VAL A 103 -17.79 15.29 10.76
N ARG A 104 -16.70 14.98 11.48
CA ARG A 104 -16.72 14.69 12.92
C ARG A 104 -17.05 15.92 13.77
N ALA A 105 -16.66 17.11 13.33
CA ALA A 105 -16.88 18.39 13.99
C ALA A 105 -18.28 18.96 13.80
N LEU A 106 -19.11 18.38 12.92
CA LEU A 106 -20.48 18.87 12.69
C LEU A 106 -21.31 18.84 13.99
N PRO A 107 -22.05 19.93 14.30
CA PRO A 107 -22.80 20.04 15.56
C PRO A 107 -23.96 19.04 15.63
N LYS A 108 -24.55 18.71 14.48
CA LYS A 108 -25.61 17.70 14.38
C LYS A 108 -24.99 16.36 14.04
N LYS A 109 -24.84 15.49 15.04
CA LYS A 109 -24.29 14.13 14.87
C LYS A 109 -25.04 13.30 13.82
N ALA A 110 -26.35 13.46 13.72
CA ALA A 110 -27.15 12.80 12.68
C ALA A 110 -26.68 13.16 11.25
N LEU A 111 -26.36 14.43 11.00
CA LEU A 111 -25.86 14.88 9.69
C LEU A 111 -24.45 14.34 9.43
N GLY A 112 -23.57 14.36 10.44
CA GLY A 112 -22.23 13.78 10.32
C GLY A 112 -22.28 12.29 9.99
N ASN A 113 -23.18 11.54 10.63
CA ASN A 113 -23.38 10.12 10.34
C ASN A 113 -23.91 9.90 8.93
N GLU A 114 -24.87 10.70 8.46
CA GLU A 114 -25.40 10.61 7.09
C GLU A 114 -24.31 10.84 6.03
N ILE A 115 -23.46 11.85 6.23
CA ILE A 115 -22.35 12.14 5.33
C ILE A 115 -21.32 11.00 5.39
N MET A 116 -21.01 10.47 6.57
CA MET A 116 -20.10 9.34 6.71
C MET A 116 -20.62 8.08 5.99
N THR A 117 -21.92 7.80 6.07
CA THR A 117 -22.54 6.70 5.32
C THR A 117 -22.37 6.89 3.81
N LYS A 118 -22.55 8.11 3.29
CA LYS A 118 -22.34 8.43 1.87
C LYS A 118 -20.88 8.31 1.44
N LEU A 119 -19.94 8.75 2.28
CA LEU A 119 -18.51 8.61 2.03
C LEU A 119 -18.10 7.13 2.00
N ARG A 120 -18.64 6.30 2.90
CA ARG A 120 -18.38 4.86 2.94
C ARG A 120 -18.93 4.12 1.73
N SER A 121 -20.09 4.51 1.23
CA SER A 121 -20.70 3.87 0.06
C SER A 121 -20.17 4.37 -1.28
N GLY A 122 -19.29 5.39 -1.30
CA GLY A 122 -18.81 6.06 -2.52
C GLY A 122 -19.89 6.82 -3.31
N SER A 123 -21.17 6.63 -2.98
CA SER A 123 -22.30 7.12 -3.76
C SER A 123 -22.53 8.62 -3.54
N GLY A 124 -22.51 9.38 -4.64
CA GLY A 124 -22.96 10.78 -4.67
C GLY A 124 -22.01 11.77 -3.97
N VAL A 125 -20.74 11.39 -3.75
CA VAL A 125 -19.71 12.24 -3.13
C VAL A 125 -18.74 12.89 -4.13
N GLY A 126 -19.02 12.78 -5.45
CA GLY A 126 -18.38 13.60 -6.49
C GLY A 126 -16.85 13.55 -6.50
N GLY A 127 -16.25 12.38 -6.24
CA GLY A 127 -14.79 12.19 -6.23
C GLY A 127 -14.09 12.56 -4.91
N VAL A 128 -14.83 12.90 -3.85
CA VAL A 128 -14.23 13.21 -2.51
C VAL A 128 -13.78 11.94 -1.76
N ALA A 129 -14.47 10.82 -1.99
CA ALA A 129 -14.01 9.50 -1.57
C ALA A 129 -13.98 8.60 -2.80
N THR A 130 -12.83 7.98 -3.04
CA THR A 130 -12.55 7.16 -4.22
C THR A 130 -12.03 5.78 -3.78
N ALA A 131 -12.00 4.80 -4.68
CA ALA A 131 -11.30 3.55 -4.41
C ALA A 131 -9.77 3.68 -4.53
N SER A 132 -9.29 4.63 -5.35
CA SER A 132 -7.87 4.85 -5.64
C SER A 132 -7.42 6.30 -5.42
N ALA A 133 -6.14 6.48 -5.07
CA ALA A 133 -5.55 7.80 -4.87
C ALA A 133 -4.81 8.26 -6.13
N ASN A 134 -5.38 9.24 -6.83
CA ASN A 134 -4.79 9.77 -8.06
C ASN A 134 -4.00 11.06 -7.79
N MET A 135 -2.77 11.08 -8.25
CA MET A 135 -1.84 12.20 -8.05
C MET A 135 -1.34 12.73 -9.38
N LEU A 136 -1.40 14.05 -9.54
CA LEU A 136 -0.79 14.72 -10.70
C LEU A 136 0.73 14.60 -10.60
N GLY A 137 1.36 13.92 -11.54
CA GLY A 137 2.81 13.94 -11.76
C GLY A 137 3.23 15.08 -12.69
N LYS A 138 4.49 15.06 -13.13
CA LYS A 138 5.04 16.09 -14.02
C LYS A 138 4.43 16.03 -15.42
N ASN A 139 4.27 14.82 -15.94
CA ASN A 139 3.84 14.56 -17.31
C ASN A 139 2.40 14.02 -17.38
N TYR A 140 1.99 13.21 -16.40
CA TYR A 140 0.69 12.55 -16.37
C TYR A 140 0.20 12.30 -14.94
N PHE A 141 -1.10 12.04 -14.77
CA PHE A 141 -1.66 11.55 -13.51
C PHE A 141 -1.24 10.10 -13.26
N LYS A 142 -0.93 9.79 -12.02
CA LYS A 142 -0.51 8.47 -11.56
C LYS A 142 -1.42 8.05 -10.42
N GLN A 143 -1.96 6.84 -10.50
CA GLN A 143 -2.53 6.18 -9.34
C GLN A 143 -1.39 5.76 -8.40
N VAL A 144 -1.40 6.25 -7.16
CA VAL A 144 -0.42 5.93 -6.13
C VAL A 144 -1.07 5.00 -5.12
N ASP A 145 -0.39 3.89 -4.82
CA ASP A 145 -0.98 2.81 -4.03
C ASP A 145 -1.07 3.16 -2.53
N VAL A 146 -0.02 3.80 -1.98
CA VAL A 146 0.00 4.31 -0.61
C VAL A 146 0.47 5.76 -0.57
N ILE A 147 -0.30 6.64 0.05
CA ILE A 147 -0.02 8.08 0.06
C ILE A 147 -0.28 8.69 1.43
N MET A 148 0.47 9.74 1.77
CA MET A 148 0.11 10.69 2.80
C MET A 148 0.11 12.11 2.20
N SER A 149 -1.03 12.79 2.31
CA SER A 149 -1.20 14.15 1.81
C SER A 149 -2.16 14.93 2.70
N SER A 150 -2.02 16.26 2.72
CA SER A 150 -3.00 17.15 3.33
C SER A 150 -3.07 18.49 2.62
N TRP A 151 -4.14 19.24 2.85
CA TRP A 151 -4.29 20.60 2.31
C TRP A 151 -3.11 21.52 2.67
N GLN A 152 -2.52 21.36 3.86
CA GLN A 152 -1.47 22.26 4.36
C GLN A 152 -0.08 21.95 3.80
N THR A 153 0.18 20.68 3.50
CA THR A 153 1.53 20.18 3.16
C THR A 153 1.64 19.73 1.70
N GLY A 154 0.51 19.47 1.04
CA GLY A 154 0.50 18.70 -0.20
C GLY A 154 0.92 17.25 0.06
N PRO A 155 1.38 16.53 -0.97
CA PRO A 155 1.92 15.18 -0.84
C PRO A 155 3.22 15.19 -0.04
N GLU A 156 3.25 14.40 1.03
CA GLU A 156 4.42 14.23 1.89
C GLU A 156 5.07 12.86 1.67
N LEU A 157 4.29 11.87 1.25
CA LEU A 157 4.74 10.51 1.01
C LEU A 157 3.94 9.87 -0.11
N MET A 158 4.61 9.17 -1.03
CA MET A 158 3.98 8.39 -2.10
C MET A 158 4.76 7.08 -2.28
N ILE A 159 4.09 5.94 -2.18
CA ILE A 159 4.70 4.63 -2.37
C ILE A 159 3.91 3.87 -3.41
N SER A 160 4.60 3.40 -4.43
CA SER A 160 4.06 2.46 -5.40
C SER A 160 4.38 1.03 -4.99
N THR A 161 3.44 0.12 -5.22
CA THR A 161 3.64 -1.32 -4.99
C THR A 161 3.47 -2.10 -6.28
N LYS A 162 4.23 -3.18 -6.42
CA LYS A 162 4.09 -4.13 -7.51
C LYS A 162 4.32 -5.55 -7.00
N ARG A 163 3.65 -6.51 -7.62
CA ARG A 163 3.78 -7.93 -7.28
C ARG A 163 3.92 -8.79 -8.54
N MET A 164 4.78 -9.81 -8.46
CA MET A 164 5.00 -10.79 -9.52
C MET A 164 5.20 -12.19 -8.93
N ASP A 165 4.30 -13.11 -9.29
CA ASP A 165 4.30 -14.49 -8.77
C ASP A 165 4.72 -15.53 -9.83
N SER A 166 4.76 -15.15 -11.12
CA SER A 166 5.15 -15.98 -12.26
C SER A 166 5.58 -15.13 -13.47
N SER A 167 5.86 -15.76 -14.61
CA SER A 167 6.19 -15.09 -15.89
C SER A 167 7.42 -14.16 -15.84
N PHE A 168 8.38 -14.49 -14.98
CA PHE A 168 9.56 -13.68 -14.67
C PHE A 168 10.39 -13.25 -15.88
N GLY A 169 10.47 -14.07 -16.93
CA GLY A 169 11.26 -13.79 -18.13
C GLY A 169 10.61 -12.83 -19.14
N LYS A 170 9.28 -12.69 -19.12
CA LYS A 170 8.55 -11.88 -20.11
C LYS A 170 8.18 -10.51 -19.59
N ASN A 171 7.70 -10.46 -18.34
CA ASN A 171 6.98 -9.27 -17.86
C ASN A 171 7.83 -8.36 -16.98
N MET A 172 9.05 -8.78 -16.63
CA MET A 172 9.87 -8.10 -15.63
C MET A 172 10.58 -6.87 -16.19
N GLN A 173 11.00 -6.89 -17.46
CA GLN A 173 11.63 -5.74 -18.09
C GLN A 173 10.66 -4.56 -18.24
N ASN A 174 9.47 -4.83 -18.80
CA ASN A 174 8.42 -3.83 -18.95
C ASN A 174 8.05 -3.20 -17.60
N ARG A 175 7.91 -4.01 -16.55
CA ARG A 175 7.59 -3.51 -15.20
C ARG A 175 8.68 -2.63 -14.59
N VAL A 176 9.95 -2.95 -14.83
CA VAL A 176 11.05 -2.09 -14.38
C VAL A 176 10.99 -0.76 -15.12
N GLU A 177 10.83 -0.77 -16.44
CA GLU A 177 10.77 0.45 -17.25
C GLU A 177 9.61 1.37 -16.84
N GLU A 178 8.43 0.80 -16.61
CA GLU A 178 7.27 1.51 -16.04
C GLU A 178 7.63 2.17 -14.70
N SER A 179 8.31 1.42 -13.82
CA SER A 179 8.72 1.91 -12.50
C SER A 179 9.69 3.10 -12.59
N TYR A 180 10.59 3.11 -13.59
CA TYR A 180 11.46 4.26 -13.87
C TYR A 180 10.66 5.47 -14.35
N GLY A 181 9.71 5.27 -15.26
CA GLY A 181 8.83 6.33 -15.76
C GLY A 181 8.02 6.98 -14.63
N ASP A 182 7.42 6.15 -13.77
CA ASP A 182 6.65 6.60 -12.62
C ASP A 182 7.50 7.36 -11.61
N ALA A 183 8.70 6.86 -11.32
CA ALA A 183 9.64 7.53 -10.43
C ALA A 183 9.93 8.96 -10.91
N LYS A 184 10.28 9.13 -12.20
CA LYS A 184 10.54 10.45 -12.80
C LYS A 184 9.29 11.33 -12.85
N ASN A 185 8.13 10.73 -13.11
CA ASN A 185 6.88 11.47 -13.18
C ASN A 185 6.51 12.08 -11.81
N LEU A 186 6.69 11.32 -10.72
CA LEU A 186 6.39 11.76 -9.37
C LEU A 186 7.48 12.67 -8.79
N SER A 187 8.76 12.26 -8.84
CA SER A 187 9.88 12.98 -8.22
C SER A 187 10.06 14.40 -8.76
N LEU A 188 9.92 14.57 -10.08
CA LEU A 188 10.11 15.87 -10.71
C LEU A 188 8.94 16.84 -10.46
N ARG A 189 7.79 16.35 -9.97
CA ARG A 189 6.65 17.19 -9.58
C ARG A 189 6.65 17.47 -8.08
N HIS A 190 7.00 16.47 -7.27
CA HIS A 190 6.90 16.50 -5.81
C HIS A 190 8.28 16.25 -5.15
N PRO A 191 9.27 17.15 -5.34
CA PRO A 191 10.64 16.93 -4.88
C PRO A 191 10.83 16.95 -3.35
N LEU A 192 9.78 17.30 -2.60
CA LEU A 192 9.79 17.30 -1.13
C LEU A 192 9.05 16.10 -0.53
N ALA A 193 8.31 15.35 -1.35
CA ALA A 193 7.63 14.14 -0.89
C ALA A 193 8.66 13.01 -0.79
N SER A 194 8.54 12.17 0.22
CA SER A 194 9.31 10.93 0.24
C SER A 194 8.66 9.89 -0.68
N ILE A 195 9.42 9.36 -1.64
CA ILE A 195 8.90 8.50 -2.70
C ILE A 195 9.52 7.11 -2.59
N GLY A 196 8.68 6.08 -2.46
CA GLY A 196 9.11 4.70 -2.29
C GLY A 196 8.56 3.74 -3.36
N PHE A 197 9.24 2.61 -3.52
CA PHE A 197 8.79 1.52 -4.37
C PHE A 197 8.92 0.16 -3.70
N VAL A 198 7.81 -0.57 -3.54
CA VAL A 198 7.78 -1.91 -2.94
C VAL A 198 7.50 -2.95 -4.01
N TYR A 199 8.42 -3.87 -4.20
CA TYR A 199 8.29 -4.98 -5.13
C TYR A 199 8.19 -6.31 -4.39
N SER A 200 7.13 -7.07 -4.63
CA SER A 200 7.00 -8.45 -4.16
C SER A 200 7.28 -9.42 -5.29
N LEU A 201 8.26 -10.29 -5.11
CA LEU A 201 8.63 -11.32 -6.08
C LEU A 201 8.57 -12.70 -5.42
N ARG A 202 7.75 -13.62 -5.93
CA ARG A 202 7.68 -14.97 -5.37
C ARG A 202 9.04 -15.66 -5.38
N SER A 203 9.36 -16.37 -4.30
CA SER A 203 10.68 -17.00 -4.10
C SER A 203 11.08 -17.98 -5.20
N THR A 204 10.12 -18.59 -5.88
CA THR A 204 10.36 -19.49 -7.03
C THR A 204 11.12 -18.83 -8.17
N ALA A 205 11.12 -17.49 -8.28
CA ALA A 205 11.95 -16.75 -9.22
C ALA A 205 13.45 -17.04 -9.04
N TYR A 206 13.89 -17.25 -7.80
CA TYR A 206 15.29 -17.56 -7.50
C TYR A 206 15.73 -18.90 -8.10
N ASP A 207 14.86 -19.90 -8.06
CA ASP A 207 15.18 -21.26 -8.51
C ASP A 207 14.93 -21.43 -10.02
N THR A 208 13.87 -20.82 -10.54
CA THR A 208 13.40 -21.04 -11.92
C THR A 208 13.89 -19.98 -12.91
N ALA A 209 14.23 -18.78 -12.42
CA ALA A 209 14.60 -17.62 -13.24
C ALA A 209 15.72 -16.81 -12.56
N ARG A 210 16.77 -17.50 -12.07
CA ARG A 210 17.85 -16.87 -11.28
C ARG A 210 18.51 -15.65 -11.95
N PRO A 211 18.83 -15.64 -13.26
CA PRO A 211 19.40 -14.46 -13.91
C PRO A 211 18.47 -13.25 -13.85
N GLN A 212 17.16 -13.48 -14.05
CA GLN A 212 16.12 -12.47 -13.97
C GLN A 212 16.01 -11.90 -12.55
N TYR A 213 15.97 -12.79 -11.55
CA TYR A 213 16.00 -12.41 -10.14
C TYR A 213 17.19 -11.49 -9.81
N LEU A 214 18.41 -11.91 -10.14
CA LEU A 214 19.63 -11.14 -9.83
C LEU A 214 19.61 -9.77 -10.53
N TRP A 215 19.12 -9.73 -11.77
CA TRP A 215 19.00 -8.50 -12.54
C TRP A 215 17.99 -7.53 -11.92
N LEU A 216 16.81 -8.01 -11.51
CA LEU A 216 15.80 -7.18 -10.86
C LEU A 216 16.32 -6.61 -9.54
N VAL A 217 16.95 -7.43 -8.70
CA VAL A 217 17.50 -6.99 -7.41
C VAL A 217 18.53 -5.88 -7.63
N ASP A 218 19.45 -6.05 -8.57
CA ASP A 218 20.45 -5.02 -8.92
C ASP A 218 19.78 -3.71 -9.40
N LEU A 219 18.71 -3.80 -10.18
CA LEU A 219 17.97 -2.63 -10.64
C LEU A 219 17.21 -1.92 -9.53
N LEU A 220 16.54 -2.65 -8.62
CA LEU A 220 15.87 -2.04 -7.47
C LEU A 220 16.88 -1.29 -6.59
N ILE A 221 18.08 -1.85 -6.40
CA ILE A 221 19.15 -1.18 -5.66
C ILE A 221 19.59 0.11 -6.35
N LYS A 222 19.76 0.09 -7.68
CA LYS A 222 20.16 1.28 -8.46
C LYS A 222 19.07 2.35 -8.45
N LEU A 223 17.83 1.93 -8.66
CA LEU A 223 16.66 2.80 -8.72
C LEU A 223 16.44 3.53 -7.39
N GLY A 224 16.66 2.86 -6.25
CA GLY A 224 16.59 3.47 -4.92
C GLY A 224 17.82 4.29 -4.48
N ARG A 225 18.78 4.53 -5.39
CA ARG A 225 19.99 5.35 -5.15
C ARG A 225 20.06 6.57 -6.05
N GLU A 226 19.15 6.70 -7.01
CA GLU A 226 19.16 7.76 -8.01
C GLU A 226 18.38 8.98 -7.50
N ASP A 227 19.02 10.14 -7.46
CA ASP A 227 18.51 11.35 -6.79
C ASP A 227 17.13 11.85 -7.31
N ASP A 228 16.81 11.56 -8.57
CA ASP A 228 15.55 11.95 -9.20
C ASP A 228 14.65 10.74 -9.52
N ALA A 229 14.77 9.65 -8.75
CA ALA A 229 13.90 8.48 -8.84
C ALA A 229 13.14 8.22 -7.52
N TYR A 230 13.32 7.05 -6.90
CA TYR A 230 12.75 6.71 -5.59
C TYR A 230 13.82 6.92 -4.51
N ASP A 231 13.43 7.41 -3.33
CA ASP A 231 14.33 7.54 -2.17
C ASP A 231 14.74 6.17 -1.62
N ALA A 232 13.84 5.18 -1.75
CA ALA A 232 14.09 3.81 -1.35
C ALA A 232 13.26 2.82 -2.16
N CYS A 233 13.87 1.67 -2.47
CA CYS A 233 13.17 0.50 -2.97
C CYS A 233 13.15 -0.61 -1.91
N CYS A 234 12.13 -1.45 -1.97
CA CYS A 234 11.91 -2.58 -1.07
C CYS A 234 11.63 -3.83 -1.89
N LEU A 235 12.25 -4.95 -1.51
CA LEU A 235 11.99 -6.26 -2.07
C LEU A 235 11.41 -7.18 -0.98
N VAL A 236 10.25 -7.74 -1.25
CA VAL A 236 9.63 -8.80 -0.45
C VAL A 236 9.66 -10.10 -1.25
N MET A 237 10.17 -11.17 -0.64
CA MET A 237 10.31 -12.48 -1.28
C MET A 237 9.42 -13.51 -0.60
N PRO A 238 8.10 -13.54 -0.88
CA PRO A 238 7.21 -14.51 -0.26
C PRO A 238 7.35 -15.92 -0.85
N GLU A 239 7.16 -16.91 0.01
CA GLU A 239 7.25 -18.33 -0.30
C GLU A 239 6.02 -19.06 0.26
N TRP A 240 5.43 -19.93 -0.57
CA TRP A 240 4.30 -20.78 -0.21
C TRP A 240 4.25 -21.99 -1.14
N GLU A 241 3.59 -23.05 -0.67
CA GLU A 241 3.36 -24.27 -1.44
C GLU A 241 2.18 -24.13 -2.40
N GLY A 242 2.27 -24.82 -3.55
CA GLY A 242 1.18 -24.88 -4.53
C GLY A 242 1.23 -23.79 -5.60
N ALA A 243 0.13 -23.65 -6.34
CA ALA A 243 0.01 -22.62 -7.36
C ALA A 243 -0.08 -21.23 -6.70
N GLY A 244 0.47 -20.22 -7.38
CA GLY A 244 0.19 -18.82 -7.02
C GLY A 244 -1.14 -18.37 -7.62
N PRO A 245 -1.55 -17.12 -7.34
CA PRO A 245 -2.56 -16.42 -8.11
C PRO A 245 -2.35 -16.67 -9.61
N ALA A 246 -3.41 -17.07 -10.32
CA ALA A 246 -3.31 -17.33 -11.75
C ALA A 246 -2.88 -16.04 -12.47
N ASP A 247 -1.81 -16.16 -13.25
CA ASP A 247 -1.37 -15.12 -14.18
C ASP A 247 -2.08 -15.34 -15.50
N GLU A 248 -3.21 -14.67 -15.70
CA GLU A 248 -4.02 -14.79 -16.93
C GLU A 248 -3.42 -14.02 -18.13
N GLY A 249 -2.14 -13.66 -18.05
CA GLY A 249 -1.45 -12.88 -19.07
C GLY A 249 -1.82 -11.40 -19.03
N GLU A 250 -0.96 -10.60 -19.64
CA GLU A 250 -1.12 -9.15 -19.76
C GLU A 250 -2.49 -8.83 -20.37
N VAL A 251 -3.22 -7.90 -19.74
CA VAL A 251 -3.92 -6.91 -20.56
C VAL A 251 -2.79 -6.02 -21.08
N ASP A 252 -2.81 -5.65 -22.36
CA ASP A 252 -2.07 -4.49 -22.84
C ASP A 252 -2.62 -3.28 -22.04
N GLU A 253 -2.12 -3.09 -20.83
CA GLU A 253 -2.29 -1.88 -20.05
C GLU A 253 -1.31 -0.86 -20.63
N ASP A 254 -1.56 -0.47 -21.88
CA ASP A 254 -1.51 0.95 -22.19
C ASP A 254 -2.55 1.58 -21.24
N GLU A 255 -2.24 1.73 -19.95
CA GLU A 255 -3.05 2.56 -19.06
C GLU A 255 -3.08 3.92 -19.75
N PRO A 256 -4.23 4.33 -20.31
CA PRO A 256 -4.28 5.60 -20.99
C PRO A 256 -3.84 6.64 -19.98
N VAL A 257 -2.97 7.57 -20.42
CA VAL A 257 -2.59 8.72 -19.60
C VAL A 257 -3.85 9.29 -18.98
N ILE A 258 -3.98 9.14 -17.65
CA ILE A 258 -5.21 9.50 -16.96
C ILE A 258 -5.39 11.01 -17.20
N SER A 259 -6.45 11.35 -17.93
CA SER A 259 -6.83 12.74 -18.19
C SER A 259 -7.40 13.33 -16.89
N PRO A 260 -7.15 14.61 -16.58
CA PRO A 260 -7.73 15.26 -15.40
C PRO A 260 -9.26 15.15 -15.34
N ASP A 261 -9.93 15.06 -16.48
CA ASP A 261 -11.39 14.97 -16.59
C ASP A 261 -11.91 13.51 -16.59
N ASP A 262 -11.02 12.51 -16.73
CA ASP A 262 -11.34 11.08 -16.84
C ASP A 262 -10.86 10.27 -15.61
N VAL A 263 -10.66 10.93 -14.46
CA VAL A 263 -10.42 10.21 -13.20
C VAL A 263 -11.70 9.47 -12.85
N GLU A 264 -11.82 8.21 -13.31
CA GLU A 264 -12.96 7.36 -12.97
C GLU A 264 -13.01 7.20 -11.45
N VAL A 265 -14.09 7.70 -10.86
CA VAL A 265 -14.40 7.45 -9.46
C VAL A 265 -14.91 6.01 -9.42
N GLU A 266 -14.01 5.06 -9.17
CA GLU A 266 -14.42 3.69 -8.83
C GLU A 266 -15.34 3.75 -7.61
N ASP A 267 -16.58 3.31 -7.78
CA ASP A 267 -17.55 3.20 -6.70
C ASP A 267 -17.01 2.26 -5.62
N VAL A 268 -17.10 2.68 -4.36
CA VAL A 268 -16.77 1.82 -3.22
C VAL A 268 -17.82 0.72 -3.12
N GLU A 269 -17.42 -0.53 -3.32
CA GLU A 269 -18.33 -1.67 -3.18
C GLU A 269 -18.61 -1.96 -1.69
N GLU A 270 -19.83 -2.42 -1.41
CA GLU A 270 -20.21 -2.84 -0.06
C GLU A 270 -19.42 -4.07 0.36
N GLU A 271 -18.70 -3.96 1.48
CA GLU A 271 -17.93 -5.04 2.09
C GLU A 271 -18.90 -6.01 2.78
N PRO A 272 -19.05 -7.27 2.32
CA PRO A 272 -19.97 -8.21 2.92
C PRO A 272 -19.47 -8.63 4.32
N PRO A 273 -20.38 -8.94 5.26
CA PRO A 273 -19.97 -9.55 6.52
C PRO A 273 -19.36 -10.93 6.24
N VAL A 274 -18.27 -11.24 6.96
CA VAL A 274 -17.66 -12.56 6.94
C VAL A 274 -18.16 -13.34 8.14
N GLU A 275 -18.78 -14.51 7.89
CA GLU A 275 -19.14 -15.45 8.95
C GLU A 275 -17.88 -16.12 9.48
N ASP A 276 -17.67 -16.06 10.81
CA ASP A 276 -16.54 -16.69 11.51
C ASP A 276 -15.15 -16.32 10.94
N VAL A 277 -14.84 -15.01 10.99
CA VAL A 277 -13.54 -14.45 10.56
C VAL A 277 -12.37 -15.20 11.19
N ASP A 278 -12.43 -15.51 12.49
CA ASP A 278 -11.36 -16.20 13.21
C ASP A 278 -11.05 -17.58 12.60
N ALA A 279 -12.08 -18.35 12.25
CA ALA A 279 -11.90 -19.64 11.58
C ALA A 279 -11.29 -19.49 10.18
N VAL A 280 -11.69 -18.47 9.42
CA VAL A 280 -11.11 -18.17 8.10
C VAL A 280 -9.62 -17.80 8.24
N LEU A 281 -9.30 -16.90 9.18
CA LEU A 281 -7.92 -16.46 9.43
C LEU A 281 -7.03 -17.63 9.87
N ALA A 282 -7.53 -18.53 10.72
CA ALA A 282 -6.81 -19.73 11.15
C ALA A 282 -6.56 -20.74 10.00
N ALA A 283 -7.37 -20.68 8.94
CA ALA A 283 -7.28 -21.57 7.78
C ALA A 283 -6.56 -20.96 6.58
N LEU A 284 -5.98 -19.76 6.71
CA LEU A 284 -5.25 -19.11 5.62
C LEU A 284 -4.04 -19.96 5.17
N PRO A 285 -3.74 -20.00 3.86
CA PRO A 285 -2.52 -20.59 3.35
C PRO A 285 -1.28 -19.98 4.02
N VAL A 286 -0.35 -20.84 4.42
CA VAL A 286 0.88 -20.42 5.10
C VAL A 286 1.82 -19.77 4.09
N VAL A 287 2.21 -18.52 4.39
CA VAL A 287 3.23 -17.77 3.65
C VAL A 287 4.43 -17.53 4.57
N SER A 288 5.64 -17.79 4.07
CA SER A 288 6.91 -17.42 4.71
C SER A 288 7.66 -16.40 3.86
N LEU A 289 8.65 -15.73 4.43
CA LEU A 289 9.46 -14.73 3.73
C LEU A 289 10.93 -15.18 3.66
N ARG A 290 11.50 -15.17 2.45
CA ARG A 290 12.89 -15.51 2.16
C ARG A 290 13.82 -14.32 2.35
N HIS A 291 13.95 -13.88 3.59
CA HIS A 291 14.84 -12.76 3.96
C HIS A 291 16.30 -13.03 3.59
N ASP A 292 16.73 -14.30 3.57
CA ASP A 292 18.07 -14.72 3.16
C ASP A 292 18.40 -14.38 1.70
N LEU A 293 17.37 -14.17 0.87
CA LEU A 293 17.54 -13.78 -0.52
C LEU A 293 17.57 -12.26 -0.69
N VAL A 294 16.97 -11.50 0.22
CA VAL A 294 16.82 -10.04 0.08
C VAL A 294 18.07 -9.31 0.60
N PRO A 295 18.80 -8.56 -0.24
CA PRO A 295 19.92 -7.73 0.23
C PRO A 295 19.46 -6.60 1.15
N ASP A 296 20.34 -6.19 2.06
CA ASP A 296 20.06 -5.14 3.05
C ASP A 296 19.60 -3.82 2.42
N GLU A 297 20.12 -3.46 1.24
CA GLU A 297 19.80 -2.20 0.56
C GLU A 297 18.35 -2.08 0.11
N VAL A 298 17.69 -3.21 -0.17
CA VAL A 298 16.27 -3.29 -0.53
C VAL A 298 15.47 -4.03 0.55
N SER A 299 16.01 -4.16 1.75
CA SER A 299 15.30 -4.78 2.86
C SER A 299 14.13 -3.90 3.33
N PRO A 300 13.01 -4.50 3.78
CA PRO A 300 11.89 -3.69 4.25
C PRO A 300 12.19 -2.82 5.46
N GLY A 301 13.06 -3.26 6.39
CA GLY A 301 13.47 -2.45 7.54
C GLY A 301 14.19 -1.18 7.11
N ARG A 302 15.15 -1.29 6.18
CA ARG A 302 15.83 -0.13 5.61
C ARG A 302 14.86 0.78 4.84
N PHE A 303 13.96 0.20 4.06
CA PHE A 303 12.97 0.95 3.30
C PHE A 303 12.11 1.85 4.19
N PHE A 304 11.43 1.29 5.20
CA PHE A 304 10.57 2.10 6.07
C PHE A 304 11.36 3.14 6.86
N LYS A 305 12.58 2.81 7.28
CA LYS A 305 13.48 3.78 7.90
C LYS A 305 13.71 5.00 6.99
N VAL A 306 14.18 4.79 5.76
CA VAL A 306 14.48 5.89 4.83
C VAL A 306 13.24 6.71 4.51
N ILE A 307 12.10 6.05 4.24
CA ILE A 307 10.86 6.74 3.88
C ILE A 307 10.33 7.60 5.05
N LEU A 308 10.29 7.04 6.26
CA LEU A 308 9.84 7.79 7.43
C LEU A 308 10.80 8.93 7.77
N GLU A 309 12.12 8.70 7.67
CA GLU A 309 13.11 9.77 7.88
C GLU A 309 12.96 10.89 6.85
N GLY A 310 12.73 10.57 5.57
CA GLY A 310 12.46 11.56 4.52
C GLY A 310 11.30 12.49 4.86
N VAL A 311 10.16 11.93 5.29
CA VAL A 311 8.99 12.70 5.75
C VAL A 311 9.33 13.60 6.95
N LEU A 312 10.07 13.05 7.92
CA LEU A 312 10.42 13.77 9.14
C LEU A 312 11.47 14.86 8.91
N ASP A 313 12.35 14.70 7.94
CA ASP A 313 13.41 15.67 7.63
C ASP A 313 12.90 16.78 6.71
N ALA A 314 11.88 16.49 5.89
CA ALA A 314 11.19 17.48 5.03
C ALA A 314 10.14 18.34 5.77
N SER A 315 9.91 18.11 7.07
CA SER A 315 8.89 18.79 7.87
C SER A 315 9.46 19.41 9.15
N PRO A 316 8.85 20.48 9.70
CA PRO A 316 9.30 21.06 10.97
C PRO A 316 9.01 20.15 12.17
N ILE A 317 9.70 20.37 13.28
CA ILE A 317 9.57 19.55 14.51
C ILE A 317 8.15 19.51 15.10
N SER A 318 7.33 20.52 14.81
CA SER A 318 5.93 20.58 15.25
C SER A 318 5.00 19.65 14.47
N MET A 319 5.46 19.06 13.37
CA MET A 319 4.73 18.10 12.54
C MET A 319 5.19 16.67 12.86
N HIS A 320 4.28 15.71 12.68
CA HIS A 320 4.53 14.27 12.86
C HIS A 320 5.11 13.92 14.25
N VAL A 321 4.64 14.61 15.29
CA VAL A 321 5.21 14.53 16.65
C VAL A 321 5.30 13.09 17.16
N LYS A 322 4.22 12.31 17.03
CA LYS A 322 4.19 10.90 17.44
C LYS A 322 5.26 10.07 16.73
N ALA A 323 5.42 10.23 15.41
CA ALA A 323 6.45 9.51 14.65
C ALA A 323 7.87 9.88 15.12
N ARG A 324 8.12 11.16 15.42
CA ARG A 324 9.40 11.62 15.97
C ARG A 324 9.68 11.06 17.37
N GLU A 325 8.66 10.97 18.22
CA GLU A 325 8.78 10.37 19.55
C GLU A 325 9.13 8.88 19.45
N LEU A 326 8.42 8.14 18.60
CA LEU A 326 8.67 6.72 18.35
C LEU A 326 10.10 6.49 17.80
N ARG A 327 10.54 7.26 16.79
CA ARG A 327 11.91 7.21 16.24
C ARG A 327 12.99 7.41 17.31
N ARG A 328 12.72 8.25 18.32
CA ARG A 328 13.64 8.50 19.44
C ARG A 328 13.61 7.43 20.53
N GLY A 329 12.75 6.42 20.40
CA GLY A 329 12.54 5.41 21.43
C GLY A 329 11.77 5.94 22.66
N LEU A 330 11.10 7.09 22.54
CA LEU A 330 10.27 7.61 23.61
C LEU A 330 8.97 6.80 23.65
N LYS A 331 8.56 6.37 24.85
CA LYS A 331 7.23 5.76 25.03
C LYS A 331 6.17 6.82 24.72
N PRO A 332 5.10 6.50 23.96
CA PRO A 332 4.05 7.46 23.68
C PRO A 332 3.46 7.97 25.00
N THR A 333 3.46 9.29 25.21
CA THR A 333 2.77 9.90 26.34
C THR A 333 1.27 9.67 26.17
N SER A 334 0.70 8.96 27.15
CA SER A 334 -0.73 8.62 27.26
C SER A 334 -1.63 9.84 27.34
#